data_AF-A0A519SKK6-F1
#
_entry.id   AF-A0A519SKK6-F1
#
_cell.length_a   1.000
_cell.length_b   1.000
_cell.length_c   1.000
_cell.angle_alpha   90.00
_cell.angle_beta   90.00
_cell.angle_gamma   90.00
#
_symmetry.space_group_name_H-M   'P 1'
#
loop_
_entity.id
_entity.type
_entity.pdbx_description
1 polymer ?
#
loop_
_entity_poly.entity_id
_entity_poly.type
_entity_poly.pdbx_seq_one_letter_code
_entity_poly.pdbx_strand_id
1 'polypeptide(L)' 'VLPPRSRPVRDDRHGPTTWLSLTITEGKFRQVRKMTAAVGFPTLRLVRVRIGHHALGDLPPGGVREVPDPAAAPAA' A
#
# COMPACT_ATOMS: atom_id res chain seq x y z
N VAL A 1 4.33 1.00 -12.48
CA VAL A 1 5.46 1.47 -11.64
C VAL A 1 4.98 2.57 -10.71
N LEU A 2 5.32 2.53 -9.42
CA LEU A 2 4.86 3.54 -8.47
C LEU A 2 5.62 4.87 -8.66
N PRO A 3 4.95 6.04 -8.58
CA PRO A 3 5.61 7.33 -8.79
C PRO A 3 6.74 7.56 -7.76
N PRO A 4 7.70 8.46 -8.03
CA PRO A 4 8.69 8.84 -7.04
C PRO A 4 8.04 9.44 -5.78
N ARG A 5 8.73 9.33 -4.65
CA ARG A 5 8.24 9.90 -3.38
C ARG A 5 8.20 11.42 -3.49
N SER A 6 7.17 12.04 -2.90
CA SER A 6 7.09 13.50 -2.80
C SER A 6 8.13 14.12 -1.85
N ARG A 7 8.62 13.34 -0.87
CA ARG A 7 9.74 13.75 -0.01
C ARG A 7 10.87 12.72 -0.05
N PRO A 8 12.13 13.17 -0.21
CA PRO A 8 13.29 12.30 -0.12
C PRO A 8 13.42 11.73 1.30
N VAL A 9 14.04 10.55 1.41
CA VAL A 9 14.49 10.03 2.70
C VAL A 9 15.60 10.96 3.18
N ARG A 10 15.46 11.52 4.37
CA ARG A 10 16.25 12.67 4.83
C ARG A 10 17.70 12.36 5.19
N ASP A 11 18.11 11.09 5.19
CA ASP A 11 19.38 10.70 5.81
C ASP A 11 19.95 9.45 5.14
N ASP A 12 21.23 9.52 4.75
CA ASP A 12 22.01 8.40 4.20
C ASP A 12 22.22 7.28 5.23
N ARG A 13 21.99 7.56 6.52
CA ARG A 13 22.04 6.58 7.62
C ARG A 13 20.90 5.55 7.60
N HIS A 14 19.91 5.70 6.73
CA HIS A 14 18.75 4.80 6.72
C HIS A 14 19.07 3.39 6.22
N GLY A 15 20.22 3.19 5.56
CA GLY A 15 20.61 1.91 4.97
C GLY A 15 19.72 1.52 3.77
N PRO A 16 19.86 0.29 3.25
CA PRO A 16 19.09 -0.17 2.10
C PRO A 16 17.61 -0.27 2.42
N THR A 17 16.77 0.21 1.50
CA THR A 17 15.30 0.08 1.62
C THR A 17 14.81 -1.10 0.80
N THR A 18 13.82 -1.82 1.31
CA THR A 18 13.20 -2.97 0.63
C THR A 18 11.68 -2.82 0.63
N TRP A 19 11.04 -3.41 -0.38
CA TRP A 19 9.58 -3.51 -0.45
C TRP A 19 9.08 -4.76 0.25
N LEU A 20 7.98 -4.60 0.98
CA LEU A 20 7.28 -5.71 1.63
C LEU A 20 5.83 -5.73 1.14
N SER A 21 5.35 -6.91 0.75
CA SER A 21 3.94 -7.15 0.46
C SER A 21 3.24 -7.67 1.71
N LEU A 22 2.14 -7.03 2.11
CA LEU A 22 1.37 -7.37 3.30
C LEU A 22 -0.12 -7.40 2.94
N THR A 23 -0.82 -8.44 3.40
CA THR A 23 -2.29 -8.51 3.36
C THR A 23 -2.81 -8.54 4.79
N ILE A 24 -3.75 -7.66 5.11
CA ILE A 24 -4.44 -7.62 6.41
C ILE A 24 -5.95 -7.57 6.16
N THR A 25 -6.71 -8.15 7.07
CA THR A 25 -8.18 -8.18 7.02
C THR A 25 -8.83 -7.14 7.93
N GLU A 26 -8.07 -6.55 8.85
CA GLU A 26 -8.51 -5.43 9.71
C GLU A 26 -7.85 -4.10 9.31
N GLY A 27 -8.47 -2.99 9.74
CA GLY A 27 -8.07 -1.62 9.37
C GLY A 27 -7.80 -0.71 10.56
N LYS A 28 -7.05 -1.16 11.58
CA LYS A 28 -6.79 -0.35 12.79
C LYS A 28 -5.93 0.89 12.50
N PHE A 29 -6.03 1.89 13.37
CA PHE A 29 -5.31 3.16 13.20
C PHE A 29 -3.79 2.96 13.08
N ARG A 30 -3.26 3.30 11.89
CA ARG A 30 -1.85 3.19 11.51
C ARG A 30 -1.27 1.77 11.69
N GLN A 31 -2.09 0.73 11.58
CA GLN A 31 -1.72 -0.64 11.92
C GLN A 31 -0.41 -1.10 11.28
N VAL A 32 -0.30 -1.07 9.96
CA VAL A 32 0.93 -1.48 9.25
C VAL A 32 2.15 -0.72 9.75
N ARG A 33 2.02 0.60 9.93
CA ARG A 33 3.13 1.45 10.40
C ARG A 33 3.56 1.10 11.82
N LYS A 34 2.61 0.76 12.70
CA LYS A 34 2.90 0.32 14.07
C LYS A 34 3.55 -1.06 14.08
N MET A 35 3.07 -2.00 13.26
CA MET A 35 3.63 -3.35 13.13
C MET A 35 5.09 -3.32 12.69
N THR A 36 5.42 -2.61 11.60
CA THR A 36 6.81 -2.62 11.11
C THR A 36 7.76 -1.85 12.05
N ALA A 37 7.28 -0.78 12.71
CA ALA A 37 8.08 -0.06 13.70
C ALA A 37 8.38 -0.92 14.95
N ALA A 38 7.43 -1.75 15.38
CA ALA A 38 7.61 -2.64 16.53
C ALA A 38 8.74 -3.66 16.33
N VAL A 39 9.03 -4.05 15.08
CA VAL A 39 10.14 -4.97 14.73
C VAL A 39 11.40 -4.24 14.27
N GLY A 40 11.51 -2.92 14.48
CA GLY A 40 12.72 -2.14 14.18
C GLY A 40 12.84 -1.65 12.73
N PHE A 41 11.80 -1.79 11.90
CA PHE A 41 11.81 -1.36 10.49
C PHE A 41 10.67 -0.36 10.20
N PRO A 42 10.83 0.93 10.56
CA PRO A 42 9.79 1.94 10.37
C PRO A 42 9.35 2.09 8.91
N THR A 43 8.03 2.11 8.67
CA THR A 43 7.49 2.23 7.30
C THR A 43 7.78 3.60 6.70
N LEU A 44 8.65 3.64 5.68
CA LEU A 44 8.93 4.87 4.94
C LEU A 44 7.88 5.20 3.89
N ARG A 45 7.38 4.20 3.17
CA ARG A 45 6.38 4.34 2.10
C ARG A 45 5.37 3.22 2.24
N LEU A 46 4.09 3.59 2.20
CA LEU A 46 2.99 2.65 2.24
C LEU A 46 2.09 2.94 1.06
N VAL A 47 1.85 1.95 0.21
CA VAL A 47 0.92 2.03 -0.90
C VAL A 47 -0.02 0.85 -0.80
N ARG A 48 -1.33 1.13 -0.81
CA ARG A 48 -2.35 0.08 -0.87
C ARG A 48 -2.60 -0.24 -2.33
N VAL A 49 -2.17 -1.43 -2.75
CA VAL A 49 -2.25 -1.90 -4.14
C VAL A 49 -3.47 -2.76 -4.43
N ARG A 50 -4.19 -3.22 -3.39
CA ARG A 50 -5.37 -4.08 -3.53
C ARG A 50 -6.33 -3.90 -2.35
N ILE A 51 -7.63 -3.98 -2.62
CA ILE A 51 -8.70 -4.10 -1.62
C ILE A 51 -9.62 -5.23 -2.09
N GLY A 52 -9.69 -6.32 -1.32
CA GLY A 52 -10.44 -7.52 -1.72
C GLY A 52 -9.97 -8.04 -3.09
N HIS A 53 -10.90 -8.12 -4.03
CA HIS A 53 -10.65 -8.55 -5.41
C HIS A 53 -10.19 -7.42 -6.35
N HIS A 54 -10.25 -6.16 -5.90
CA HIS A 54 -9.89 -5.01 -6.73
C HIS A 54 -8.41 -4.66 -6.57
N ALA A 55 -7.64 -4.86 -7.64
CA ALA A 55 -6.25 -4.41 -7.74
C ALA A 55 -6.15 -3.00 -8.34
N LEU A 56 -5.14 -2.25 -7.90
CA LEU A 56 -4.83 -0.91 -8.41
C LEU A 56 -4.42 -0.95 -9.89
N GLY A 57 -3.65 -1.98 -10.30
CA GLY A 57 -3.13 -2.14 -11.65
C GLY A 57 -2.30 -0.93 -12.09
N ASP A 58 -2.58 -0.44 -13.30
CA ASP A 58 -1.87 0.68 -13.92
C ASP A 58 -2.56 2.04 -13.73
N LEU A 59 -3.50 2.14 -12.77
CA LEU A 59 -4.20 3.39 -12.50
C LEU A 59 -3.20 4.48 -12.05
N PRO A 60 -3.14 5.64 -12.73
CA PRO A 60 -2.21 6.69 -12.35
C PRO A 60 -2.61 7.34 -11.02
N PRO A 61 -1.66 7.96 -10.30
CA PRO A 61 -1.96 8.72 -9.08
C PRO A 61 -3.02 9.79 -9.35
N GLY A 62 -4.06 9.83 -8.52
CA GLY A 62 -5.20 10.74 -8.69
C GLY A 62 -6.21 10.30 -9.76
N GLY A 63 -5.90 9.26 -10.54
CA GLY A 63 -6.85 8.64 -11.46
C GLY A 63 -7.98 7.95 -10.71
N VAL A 64 -9.14 7.91 -11.35
CA VAL A 64 -10.33 7.21 -10.87
C VAL A 64 -10.77 6.24 -11.97
N ARG A 65 -11.16 5.03 -11.57
CA ARG A 65 -11.71 4.02 -12.46
C ARG A 65 -12.92 3.42 -11.77
N GLU A 66 -14.04 3.41 -12.48
CA GLU A 66 -15.24 2.74 -12.03
C GLU A 66 -14.99 1.23 -11.97
N VAL A 67 -15.44 0.60 -10.90
CA VAL A 67 -15.36 -0.85 -10.70
C VAL A 67 -16.77 -1.40 -10.62
N PRO A 68 -17.03 -2.59 -11.19
CA PRO A 68 -18.31 -3.26 -11.03
C PRO A 68 -18.64 -3.43 -9.55
N ASP A 69 -19.92 -3.35 -9.21
CA ASP A 69 -20.38 -3.62 -7.85
C ASP A 69 -19.91 -5.02 -7.43
N PRO A 70 -19.12 -5.15 -6.35
CA PRO A 70 -18.68 -6.45 -5.85
C PRO A 70 -19.83 -7.38 -5.46
N ALA A 71 -21.03 -6.86 -5.20
CA ALA A 71 -22.25 -7.65 -4.98
C ALA A 71 -22.92 -8.12 -6.28
N ALA A 72 -22.56 -7.54 -7.43
CA ALA A 72 -23.13 -7.86 -8.75
C ALA A 72 -22.22 -8.80 -9.58
N ALA A 73 -21.05 -9.19 -9.07
CA ALA A 73 -20.25 -10.22 -9.71
C ALA A 73 -20.99 -11.57 -9.64
N PRO A 74 -21.18 -12.30 -10.76
CA PRO A 74 -21.82 -13.61 -10.72
C PRO A 74 -21.00 -14.53 -9.81
N ALA A 75 -21.68 -15.18 -8.87
CA ALA A 75 -21.13 -16.31 -8.13
C ALA A 75 -20.60 -17.32 -9.15
N ALA A 76 -19.28 -17.48 -9.19
CA ALA A 76 -18.64 -18.59 -9.88
C ALA A 76 -18.87 -19.87 -9.09
#